data_AF-A0AAW8KUP5-F1
#
_entry.id   AF-A0AAW8KUP5-F1
#
_cell.length_a   1.000
_cell.length_b   1.000
_cell.length_c   1.000
_cell.angle_alpha   90.00
_cell.angle_beta   90.00
_cell.angle_gamma   90.00
#
_symmetry.space_group_name_H-M   'P 1'
#
loop_
_entity.id
_entity.type
_entity.pdbx_description
1 polymer ?
#
loop_
_entity_poly.entity_id
_entity_poly.type
_entity_poly.pdbx_seq_one_letter_code
_entity_poly.pdbx_strand_id
1 'polypeptide(L)'
;MKNYLSLFICIITCIFLTSCKPANNTTQGNKSMNQNQDVIALHFGEQGMQDFSKNSTTPVDRQPAGMNFLSLDWTPPKLGRVRVITEKSNLEIENVISVLGTQVARRSNDGIQIMDINASLHPNEYTTSQEAYTAYTKLVHQINDKQWKQYFLPFSARIDKQDNFKHMNETMGKVIDPTYVLSFKEWQDILSKTNRLVFNLYNGDAELSISLQQTYQDDKKEQYMVRYSFENFKYAGRNAISDTDKMNSEQLKQAFETEVANNKKARKTEENNMKKEGYHIDESYIDPDIWPYVQ
;
A
#
# COMPACT_ATOMS: atom_id res chain seq x y z
N MET A 1 -5.42 -22.49 -21.11
CA MET A 1 -6.89 -22.35 -20.98
C MET A 1 -7.40 -23.44 -20.04
N LYS A 2 -7.71 -23.08 -18.80
CA LYS A 2 -8.46 -23.95 -17.87
C LYS A 2 -9.44 -23.07 -17.11
N ASN A 3 -10.71 -23.26 -17.44
CA ASN A 3 -11.87 -22.64 -16.81
C ASN A 3 -12.07 -23.26 -15.43
N TYR A 4 -12.28 -22.43 -14.41
CA TYR A 4 -12.87 -22.89 -13.15
C TYR A 4 -14.30 -22.36 -13.08
N LEU A 5 -15.21 -23.33 -13.20
CA LEU A 5 -16.65 -23.20 -13.19
C LEU A 5 -17.12 -22.96 -11.75
N SER A 6 -17.91 -21.89 -11.60
CA SER A 6 -18.75 -21.55 -10.46
C SER A 6 -19.57 -22.74 -9.96
N LEU A 7 -19.64 -22.92 -8.63
CA LEU A 7 -20.74 -23.66 -8.02
C LEU A 7 -21.34 -22.86 -6.85
N PHE A 8 -22.55 -22.39 -7.09
CA PHE A 8 -23.51 -21.82 -6.16
C PHE A 8 -24.05 -22.93 -5.25
N ILE A 9 -24.08 -22.74 -3.93
CA ILE A 9 -25.04 -23.41 -3.04
C ILE A 9 -25.58 -22.38 -2.05
N CYS A 10 -26.84 -22.01 -2.26
CA CYS A 10 -27.72 -21.36 -1.28
C CYS A 10 -28.37 -22.43 -0.41
N ILE A 11 -28.36 -22.27 0.92
CA ILE A 11 -29.47 -22.72 1.77
C ILE A 11 -29.76 -21.64 2.82
N ILE A 12 -31.02 -21.21 2.83
CA ILE A 12 -31.67 -20.21 3.67
C ILE A 12 -32.35 -20.90 4.86
N THR A 13 -32.43 -20.20 6.01
CA THR A 13 -33.48 -20.16 7.08
C THR A 13 -32.91 -20.35 8.51
N CYS A 14 -33.47 -19.79 9.59
CA CYS A 14 -34.18 -18.56 9.92
C CYS A 14 -34.26 -18.50 11.46
N ILE A 15 -33.99 -17.32 12.04
CA ILE A 15 -34.61 -16.70 13.22
C ILE A 15 -34.57 -17.45 14.57
N PHE A 16 -33.82 -16.89 15.53
CA PHE A 16 -34.40 -16.57 16.85
C PHE A 16 -34.05 -15.13 17.24
N LEU A 17 -35.09 -14.30 17.29
CA LEU A 17 -35.10 -12.96 17.87
C LEU A 17 -35.17 -13.10 19.40
N THR A 18 -34.15 -12.62 20.11
CA THR A 18 -34.30 -12.21 21.51
C THR A 18 -33.96 -10.73 21.62
N SER A 19 -35.01 -9.94 21.79
CA SER A 19 -34.96 -8.52 22.06
C SER A 19 -34.55 -8.28 23.51
N CYS A 20 -33.36 -7.72 23.74
CA CYS A 20 -33.05 -7.04 24.99
C CYS A 20 -33.13 -5.53 24.74
N LYS A 21 -34.11 -4.89 25.38
CA LYS A 21 -34.28 -3.42 25.40
C LYS A 21 -33.05 -2.76 26.06
N PRO A 22 -32.48 -1.68 25.49
CA PRO A 22 -31.59 -0.81 26.24
C PRO A 22 -32.39 0.20 27.06
N ALA A 23 -31.98 0.39 28.31
CA ALA A 23 -32.48 1.44 29.19
C ALA A 23 -31.98 2.81 28.71
N ASN A 24 -32.90 3.76 28.58
CA ASN A 24 -32.62 5.15 28.26
C ASN A 24 -31.86 5.84 29.40
N ASN A 25 -30.69 6.40 29.10
CA ASN A 25 -30.13 7.52 29.85
C ASN A 25 -29.67 8.58 28.84
N THR A 26 -30.39 9.69 28.81
CA THR A 26 -30.09 10.86 27.97
C THR A 26 -29.55 11.98 28.86
N THR A 27 -28.28 12.34 28.67
CA THR A 27 -27.58 13.65 28.82
C THR A 27 -26.11 13.33 29.10
N GLN A 28 -25.09 13.98 28.54
CA GLN A 28 -24.92 15.34 28.04
C GLN A 28 -23.72 15.33 27.09
N GLY A 29 -23.70 16.23 26.11
CA GLY A 29 -22.56 16.40 25.21
C GLY A 29 -21.27 16.73 25.97
N ASN A 30 -20.18 16.11 25.57
CA ASN A 30 -18.84 16.60 25.83
C ASN A 30 -17.90 16.13 24.72
N LYS A 31 -17.44 17.13 23.95
CA LYS A 31 -16.05 17.36 23.52
C LYS A 31 -15.27 16.16 22.97
N SER A 32 -14.94 16.27 21.68
CA SER A 32 -13.67 15.87 21.08
C SER A 32 -13.04 14.62 21.69
N MET A 33 -13.40 13.48 21.10
CA MET A 33 -12.84 12.18 21.44
C MET A 33 -11.42 12.09 20.86
N ASN A 34 -10.47 12.72 21.55
CA ASN A 34 -9.05 12.56 21.31
C ASN A 34 -8.64 11.19 21.88
N GLN A 35 -8.77 10.13 21.09
CA GLN A 35 -8.21 8.82 21.42
C GLN A 35 -6.71 8.85 21.14
N ASN A 36 -5.91 9.09 22.18
CA ASN A 36 -4.51 8.68 22.18
C ASN A 36 -4.45 7.14 22.23
N GLN A 37 -4.69 6.49 21.09
CA GLN A 37 -4.14 5.16 20.87
C GLN A 37 -2.64 5.32 20.63
N ASP A 38 -1.86 4.56 21.39
CA ASP A 38 -0.41 4.50 21.22
C ASP A 38 -0.09 4.07 19.79
N VAL A 39 0.82 4.81 19.15
CA VAL A 39 1.28 4.50 17.80
C VAL A 39 2.21 3.30 17.86
N ILE A 40 1.84 2.21 17.20
CA ILE A 40 2.68 1.00 17.13
C ILE A 40 3.77 1.22 16.09
N ALA A 41 5.03 1.24 16.54
CA ALA A 41 6.18 1.25 15.65
C ALA A 41 6.39 -0.14 15.03
N LEU A 42 6.56 -0.19 13.71
CA LEU A 42 6.79 -1.41 12.95
C LEU A 42 8.02 -1.26 12.07
N HIS A 43 8.97 -2.18 12.20
CA HIS A 43 10.18 -2.26 11.40
C HIS A 43 10.14 -3.47 10.45
N PHE A 44 11.01 -3.44 9.45
CA PHE A 44 11.39 -4.64 8.70
C PHE A 44 12.41 -5.48 9.48
N GLY A 45 12.75 -6.65 8.94
CA GLY A 45 13.82 -7.48 9.48
C GLY A 45 13.45 -8.19 10.77
N GLU A 46 14.46 -8.61 11.52
CA GLU A 46 14.30 -9.28 12.82
C GLU A 46 13.59 -8.39 13.84
N GLN A 47 13.83 -7.07 13.81
CA GLN A 47 13.14 -6.13 14.69
C GLN A 47 11.63 -6.14 14.44
N GLY A 48 11.21 -6.24 13.18
CA GLY A 48 9.79 -6.41 12.83
C GLY A 48 9.16 -7.62 13.53
N MET A 49 9.86 -8.76 13.59
CA MET A 49 9.35 -9.94 14.28
C MET A 49 9.09 -9.67 15.77
N GLN A 50 9.96 -8.88 16.42
CA GLN A 50 9.79 -8.48 17.82
C GLN A 50 8.63 -7.49 17.97
N ASP A 51 8.51 -6.53 17.06
CA ASP A 51 7.42 -5.55 17.06
C ASP A 51 6.06 -6.24 16.95
N PHE A 52 5.88 -7.17 16.01
CA PHE A 52 4.65 -7.94 15.89
C PHE A 52 4.41 -8.84 17.11
N SER A 53 5.43 -9.55 17.59
CA SER A 53 5.28 -10.46 18.76
C SER A 53 4.89 -9.71 20.03
N LYS A 54 5.33 -8.46 20.20
CA LYS A 54 4.97 -7.61 21.33
C LYS A 54 3.53 -7.12 21.28
N ASN A 55 2.99 -6.91 20.07
CA ASN A 55 1.73 -6.22 19.86
C ASN A 55 0.58 -7.14 19.40
N SER A 56 0.89 -8.35 18.93
CA SER A 56 -0.10 -9.31 18.47
C SER A 56 -0.45 -10.34 19.54
N THR A 57 -1.73 -10.67 19.64
CA THR A 57 -2.21 -11.85 20.37
C THR A 57 -2.53 -13.03 19.44
N THR A 58 -2.39 -12.82 18.12
CA THR A 58 -2.72 -13.81 17.10
C THR A 58 -1.53 -14.76 16.90
N PRO A 59 -1.74 -16.08 16.89
CA PRO A 59 -0.68 -17.02 16.55
C PRO A 59 -0.12 -16.74 15.15
N VAL A 60 1.19 -16.92 14.98
CA VAL A 60 1.83 -16.82 13.66
C VAL A 60 1.24 -17.88 12.74
N ASP A 61 0.64 -17.46 11.63
CA ASP A 61 0.22 -18.37 10.56
C ASP A 61 1.45 -18.79 9.76
N ARG A 62 1.59 -20.10 9.52
CA ARG A 62 2.76 -20.72 8.87
C ARG A 62 2.39 -21.38 7.53
N GLN A 63 1.25 -21.02 6.96
CA GLN A 63 0.77 -21.55 5.70
C GLN A 63 0.75 -20.47 4.61
N PRO A 64 1.33 -20.73 3.41
CA PRO A 64 1.95 -21.99 3.00
C PRO A 64 3.36 -22.21 3.58
N ALA A 65 3.85 -23.45 3.49
CA ALA A 65 5.18 -23.81 3.94
C ALA A 65 6.29 -22.94 3.33
N GLY A 66 7.12 -22.36 4.21
CA GLY A 66 8.19 -21.44 3.82
C GLY A 66 7.81 -19.97 3.93
N MET A 67 6.61 -19.66 4.46
CA MET A 67 6.17 -18.31 4.81
C MET A 67 5.59 -18.30 6.22
N ASN A 68 5.76 -17.17 6.91
CA ASN A 68 5.13 -16.87 8.19
C ASN A 68 4.38 -15.54 8.04
N PHE A 69 3.19 -15.47 8.63
CA PHE A 69 2.34 -14.29 8.62
C PHE A 69 1.99 -13.88 10.05
N LEU A 70 2.17 -12.59 10.33
CA LEU A 70 1.95 -11.99 11.64
C LEU A 70 0.93 -10.87 11.46
N SER A 71 -0.16 -10.93 12.22
CA SER A 71 -1.27 -10.00 12.06
C SER A 71 -1.46 -9.11 13.27
N LEU A 72 -1.79 -7.85 13.03
CA LEU A 72 -2.36 -6.94 14.01
C LEU A 72 -3.72 -6.50 13.49
N ASP A 73 -4.77 -6.68 14.28
CA ASP A 73 -6.14 -6.44 13.86
C ASP A 73 -6.85 -5.50 14.84
N TRP A 74 -7.58 -4.53 14.30
CA TRP A 74 -8.38 -3.59 15.05
C TRP A 74 -9.84 -3.69 14.62
N THR A 75 -10.74 -3.40 15.55
CA THR A 75 -12.18 -3.44 15.31
C THR A 75 -12.79 -2.06 15.51
N PRO A 76 -13.63 -1.57 14.59
CA PRO A 76 -14.40 -0.36 14.81
C PRO A 76 -15.17 -0.41 16.14
N PRO A 77 -15.29 0.70 16.89
CA PRO A 77 -14.84 2.05 16.53
C PRO A 77 -13.37 2.35 16.91
N LYS A 78 -12.60 1.39 17.42
CA LYS A 78 -11.22 1.59 17.90
C LYS A 78 -10.20 1.14 16.84
N LEU A 79 -9.99 1.98 15.84
CA LEU A 79 -9.03 1.71 14.75
C LEU A 79 -7.57 1.96 15.20
N GLY A 80 -6.62 1.24 14.62
CA GLY A 80 -5.21 1.35 14.98
C GLY A 80 -4.52 2.60 14.46
N ARG A 81 -3.34 2.87 15.03
CA ARG A 81 -2.35 3.80 14.49
C ARG A 81 -1.01 3.10 14.47
N VAL A 82 -0.36 3.08 13.32
CA VAL A 82 0.95 2.44 13.16
C VAL A 82 1.94 3.39 12.53
N ARG A 83 3.22 3.19 12.81
CA ARG A 83 4.32 3.91 12.17
C ARG A 83 5.27 2.90 11.57
N VAL A 84 5.29 2.84 10.25
CA VAL A 84 6.27 2.03 9.51
C VAL A 84 7.57 2.81 9.45
N ILE A 85 8.65 2.20 9.94
CA ILE A 85 9.99 2.81 10.01
C ILE A 85 10.87 2.17 8.94
N THR A 86 11.50 3.02 8.13
CA THR A 86 12.49 2.65 7.11
C THR A 86 13.86 3.21 7.49
N GLU A 87 14.90 2.92 6.71
CA GLU A 87 16.25 3.46 6.97
C GLU A 87 16.27 4.99 7.00
N LYS A 88 15.49 5.63 6.11
CA LYS A 88 15.57 7.08 5.84
C LYS A 88 14.31 7.86 6.23
N SER A 89 13.22 7.18 6.57
CA SER A 89 11.94 7.84 6.84
C SER A 89 11.04 7.03 7.77
N ASN A 90 9.85 7.56 8.01
CA ASN A 90 8.75 6.86 8.63
C ASN A 90 7.44 7.35 8.04
N LEU A 91 6.46 6.45 7.93
CA LEU A 91 5.10 6.80 7.57
C LEU A 91 4.16 6.38 8.69
N GLU A 92 3.43 7.35 9.24
CA GLU A 92 2.39 7.09 10.23
C GLU A 92 1.06 6.90 9.52
N ILE A 93 0.35 5.84 9.83
CA ILE A 93 -0.92 5.50 9.19
C ILE A 93 -1.97 5.47 10.29
N GLU A 94 -2.98 6.31 10.13
CA GLU A 94 -4.14 6.40 11.02
C GLU A 94 -5.26 5.48 10.52
N ASN A 95 -6.26 5.25 11.38
CA ASN A 95 -7.48 4.51 11.04
C ASN A 95 -7.22 3.09 10.51
N VAL A 96 -6.18 2.44 11.04
CA VAL A 96 -5.73 1.11 10.62
C VAL A 96 -6.73 0.06 11.06
N ILE A 97 -7.08 -0.83 10.15
CA ILE A 97 -7.99 -1.94 10.36
C ILE A 97 -7.18 -3.22 10.56
N SER A 98 -6.18 -3.43 9.72
CA SER A 98 -5.26 -4.56 9.88
C SER A 98 -3.87 -4.26 9.34
N VAL A 99 -2.89 -4.95 9.91
CA VAL A 99 -1.52 -5.05 9.40
C VAL A 99 -1.21 -6.53 9.25
N LEU A 100 -0.70 -6.93 8.10
CA LEU A 100 -0.15 -8.24 7.83
C LEU A 100 1.35 -8.11 7.54
N GLY A 101 2.18 -8.55 8.48
CA GLY A 101 3.62 -8.73 8.28
C GLY A 101 3.90 -10.10 7.69
N THR A 102 4.68 -10.15 6.61
CA THR A 102 5.07 -11.41 5.95
C THR A 102 6.57 -11.63 6.09
N GLN A 103 6.95 -12.81 6.55
CA GLN A 103 8.31 -13.33 6.55
C GLN A 103 8.40 -14.52 5.59
N VAL A 104 9.33 -14.49 4.63
CA VAL A 104 9.64 -15.65 3.81
C VAL A 104 10.61 -16.56 4.56
N ALA A 105 10.05 -17.46 5.37
CA ALA A 105 10.74 -18.33 6.31
C ALA A 105 11.81 -19.25 5.70
N ARG A 106 11.80 -19.50 4.37
CA ARG A 106 12.90 -20.22 3.70
C ARG A 106 14.25 -19.51 3.83
N ARG A 107 14.23 -18.21 4.10
CA ARG A 107 15.39 -17.34 4.33
C ARG A 107 15.47 -16.94 5.81
N SER A 108 15.23 -17.90 6.72
CA SER A 108 14.82 -17.79 8.14
C SER A 108 15.35 -16.63 9.01
N ASN A 109 16.45 -15.97 8.64
CA ASN A 109 17.09 -14.92 9.41
C ASN A 109 16.73 -13.50 8.92
N ASP A 110 15.90 -13.37 7.89
CA ASP A 110 15.58 -12.05 7.29
C ASP A 110 14.36 -11.34 7.93
N GLY A 111 13.65 -11.99 8.87
CA GLY A 111 12.50 -11.40 9.57
C GLY A 111 11.37 -10.89 8.66
N ILE A 112 10.71 -9.77 9.01
CA ILE A 112 9.60 -9.19 8.23
C ILE A 112 10.13 -8.55 6.95
N GLN A 113 9.53 -8.92 5.81
CA GLN A 113 9.97 -8.51 4.47
C GLN A 113 8.95 -7.64 3.76
N ILE A 114 7.67 -7.94 3.97
CA ILE A 114 6.53 -7.25 3.38
C ILE A 114 5.57 -6.87 4.51
N MET A 115 4.99 -5.68 4.44
CA MET A 115 3.91 -5.25 5.32
C MET A 115 2.74 -4.73 4.48
N ASP A 116 1.60 -5.40 4.60
CA ASP A 116 0.34 -4.94 4.03
C ASP A 116 -0.54 -4.34 5.11
N ILE A 117 -0.98 -3.10 4.91
CA ILE A 117 -1.74 -2.33 5.90
C ILE A 117 -3.04 -1.89 5.26
N ASN A 118 -4.17 -2.33 5.83
CA ASN A 118 -5.49 -1.87 5.42
C ASN A 118 -5.97 -0.82 6.41
N ALA A 119 -6.39 0.33 5.92
CA ALA A 119 -6.89 1.43 6.71
C ALA A 119 -8.13 2.05 6.06
N SER A 120 -8.93 2.74 6.86
CA SER A 120 -9.91 3.69 6.33
C SER A 120 -9.21 5.01 6.01
N LEU A 121 -9.61 5.70 4.95
CA LEU A 121 -9.08 7.05 4.67
C LEU A 121 -9.45 8.04 5.79
N HIS A 122 -10.57 7.80 6.48
CA HIS A 122 -11.14 8.69 7.48
C HIS A 122 -11.57 7.90 8.74
N PRO A 123 -11.54 8.50 9.96
CA PRO A 123 -11.93 7.81 11.20
C PRO A 123 -13.39 7.32 11.21
N ASN A 124 -14.29 8.06 10.55
CA ASN A 124 -15.66 7.60 10.33
C ASN A 124 -15.70 6.67 9.11
N GLU A 125 -16.47 5.59 9.21
CA GLU A 125 -16.69 4.64 8.12
C GLU A 125 -17.27 5.28 6.86
N TYR A 126 -18.11 6.32 7.04
CA TYR A 126 -18.73 7.06 5.96
C TYR A 126 -18.45 8.56 6.10
N THR A 127 -18.21 9.22 4.98
CA THR A 127 -17.91 10.65 4.89
C THR A 127 -18.73 11.34 3.81
N THR A 128 -18.84 12.66 3.89
CA THR A 128 -19.16 13.48 2.72
C THR A 128 -17.98 13.52 1.74
N SER A 129 -18.22 13.90 0.48
CA SER A 129 -17.14 14.04 -0.52
C SER A 129 -16.07 15.07 -0.10
N GLN A 130 -16.47 16.13 0.61
CA GLN A 130 -15.56 17.17 1.07
C GLN A 130 -14.63 16.67 2.20
N GLU A 131 -15.17 15.86 3.12
CA GLU A 131 -14.38 15.23 4.18
C GLU A 131 -13.41 14.19 3.59
N ALA A 132 -13.87 13.37 2.63
CA ALA A 132 -13.01 12.42 1.91
C ALA A 132 -11.87 13.14 1.18
N TYR A 133 -12.18 14.22 0.47
CA TYR A 133 -11.17 15.04 -0.20
C TYR A 133 -10.16 15.64 0.77
N THR A 134 -10.62 16.16 1.90
CA THR A 134 -9.73 16.69 2.94
C THR A 134 -8.77 15.61 3.44
N ALA A 135 -9.27 14.39 3.70
CA ALA A 135 -8.45 13.27 4.11
C ALA A 135 -7.45 12.81 3.03
N TYR A 136 -7.86 12.81 1.74
CA TYR A 136 -6.96 12.59 0.61
C TYR A 136 -5.81 13.62 0.56
N THR A 137 -6.13 14.91 0.66
CA THR A 137 -5.08 15.95 0.62
C THR A 137 -4.10 15.79 1.78
N LYS A 138 -4.57 15.43 2.99
CA LYS A 138 -3.71 15.11 4.14
C LYS A 138 -2.76 13.95 3.82
N LEU A 139 -3.24 12.87 3.20
CA LEU A 139 -2.41 11.74 2.78
C LEU A 139 -1.33 12.17 1.79
N VAL A 140 -1.69 12.94 0.75
CA VAL A 140 -0.71 13.41 -0.26
C VAL A 140 0.33 14.34 0.37
N HIS A 141 -0.08 15.26 1.25
CA HIS A 141 0.87 16.10 1.98
C HIS A 141 1.82 15.27 2.83
N GLN A 142 1.31 14.26 3.55
CA GLN A 142 2.14 13.39 4.36
C GLN A 142 3.17 12.60 3.54
N ILE A 143 2.78 12.07 2.38
CA ILE A 143 3.70 11.39 1.45
C ILE A 143 4.85 12.33 1.06
N ASN A 144 4.52 13.57 0.69
CA ASN A 144 5.49 14.57 0.25
C ASN A 144 6.39 15.08 1.39
N ASP A 145 5.82 15.37 2.57
CA ASP A 145 6.56 15.81 3.75
C ASP A 145 7.57 14.77 4.24
N LYS A 146 7.24 13.48 4.05
CA LYS A 146 8.10 12.33 4.35
C LYS A 146 9.03 11.94 3.20
N GLN A 147 9.05 12.75 2.13
CA GLN A 147 9.91 12.63 0.97
C GLN A 147 9.79 11.27 0.25
N TRP A 148 8.59 10.67 0.23
CA TRP A 148 8.32 9.55 -0.66
C TRP A 148 8.26 10.06 -2.09
N LYS A 149 9.02 9.42 -2.99
CA LYS A 149 9.17 9.85 -4.39
C LYS A 149 8.50 8.85 -5.31
N GLN A 150 8.10 9.30 -6.50
CA GLN A 150 7.59 8.41 -7.56
C GLN A 150 8.59 7.28 -7.81
N TYR A 151 8.11 6.04 -7.82
CA TYR A 151 8.86 4.87 -8.25
C TYR A 151 8.33 4.39 -9.60
N PHE A 152 9.13 4.49 -10.64
CA PHE A 152 8.89 3.76 -11.89
C PHE A 152 9.53 2.38 -11.78
N LEU A 153 8.76 1.32 -12.07
CA LEU A 153 9.32 -0.02 -12.15
C LEU A 153 10.50 -0.04 -13.15
N PRO A 154 11.52 -0.89 -12.94
CA PRO A 154 12.74 -0.88 -13.75
C PRO A 154 12.52 -1.02 -15.27
N PHE A 155 11.42 -1.66 -15.68
CA PHE A 155 11.04 -1.88 -17.08
C PHE A 155 9.96 -0.91 -17.59
N SER A 156 9.33 -0.11 -16.74
CA SER A 156 8.25 0.81 -17.13
C SER A 156 8.80 2.13 -17.68
N ALA A 157 8.03 2.78 -18.56
CA ALA A 157 8.34 4.12 -19.03
C ALA A 157 8.31 5.15 -17.89
N ARG A 158 9.28 6.07 -17.92
CA ARG A 158 9.37 7.20 -17.00
C ARG A 158 8.56 8.36 -17.54
N ILE A 159 7.24 8.30 -17.38
CA ILE A 159 6.35 9.32 -17.95
C ILE A 159 6.55 10.64 -17.19
N ASP A 160 6.62 11.75 -17.91
CA ASP A 160 6.79 13.07 -17.32
C ASP A 160 5.56 13.48 -16.51
N LYS A 161 5.80 14.15 -15.37
CA LYS A 161 4.76 14.62 -14.45
C LYS A 161 3.71 15.52 -15.11
N GLN A 162 4.03 16.22 -16.20
CA GLN A 162 3.04 17.03 -16.91
C GLN A 162 1.87 16.20 -17.46
N ASP A 163 2.09 14.90 -17.70
CA ASP A 163 1.06 13.99 -18.18
C ASP A 163 0.32 13.26 -17.03
N ASN A 164 0.53 13.64 -15.77
CA ASN A 164 0.00 12.91 -14.61
C ASN A 164 -1.52 12.76 -14.64
N PHE A 165 -2.26 13.83 -14.93
CA PHE A 165 -3.73 13.76 -15.00
C PHE A 165 -4.22 12.88 -16.16
N LYS A 166 -3.60 13.01 -17.35
CA LYS A 166 -3.87 12.14 -18.50
C LYS A 166 -3.62 10.68 -18.14
N HIS A 167 -2.48 10.39 -17.53
CA HIS A 167 -2.09 9.05 -17.13
C HIS A 167 -3.06 8.44 -16.11
N MET A 168 -3.45 9.19 -15.07
CA MET A 168 -4.45 8.74 -14.10
C MET A 168 -5.77 8.36 -14.79
N ASN A 169 -6.23 9.18 -15.74
CA ASN A 169 -7.46 8.93 -16.47
C ASN A 169 -7.38 7.69 -17.38
N GLU A 170 -6.24 7.45 -18.04
CA GLU A 170 -6.06 6.34 -18.98
C GLU A 170 -5.63 5.02 -18.33
N THR A 171 -5.11 5.05 -17.09
CA THR A 171 -4.50 3.88 -16.44
C THR A 171 -5.12 3.51 -15.11
N MET A 172 -6.43 3.75 -14.96
CA MET A 172 -7.20 3.41 -13.75
C MET A 172 -6.66 4.05 -12.46
N GLY A 173 -6.29 5.33 -12.55
CA GLY A 173 -5.90 6.14 -11.40
C GLY A 173 -4.44 6.01 -10.98
N LYS A 174 -3.55 5.47 -11.81
CA LYS A 174 -2.11 5.44 -11.46
C LYS A 174 -1.53 6.85 -11.48
N VAL A 175 -0.91 7.21 -10.38
CA VAL A 175 -0.24 8.49 -10.15
C VAL A 175 1.23 8.35 -10.56
N ILE A 176 1.73 9.32 -11.31
CA ILE A 176 3.14 9.43 -11.73
C ILE A 176 3.82 10.71 -11.20
N ASP A 177 3.05 11.61 -10.58
CA ASP A 177 3.57 12.72 -9.77
C ASP A 177 2.87 12.75 -8.41
N PRO A 178 3.49 12.22 -7.34
CA PRO A 178 2.91 12.23 -6.01
C PRO A 178 2.88 13.63 -5.36
N THR A 179 3.57 14.62 -5.95
CA THR A 179 3.52 16.02 -5.47
C THR A 179 2.28 16.75 -5.96
N TYR A 180 1.59 16.22 -6.97
CA TYR A 180 0.38 16.79 -7.53
C TYR A 180 -0.84 16.49 -6.64
N VAL A 181 -1.29 17.51 -5.91
CA VAL A 181 -2.57 17.44 -5.17
C VAL A 181 -3.69 17.81 -6.14
N LEU A 182 -4.56 16.85 -6.46
CA LEU A 182 -5.75 17.09 -7.29
C LEU A 182 -6.60 18.19 -6.65
N SER A 183 -7.15 19.09 -7.46
CA SER A 183 -8.26 19.92 -7.02
C SER A 183 -9.48 19.06 -6.71
N PHE A 184 -10.43 19.58 -5.92
CA PHE A 184 -11.64 18.82 -5.59
C PHE A 184 -12.41 18.34 -6.83
N LYS A 185 -12.46 19.16 -7.89
CA LYS A 185 -13.11 18.81 -9.15
C LYS A 185 -12.38 17.69 -9.88
N GLU A 186 -11.06 17.74 -9.94
CA GLU A 186 -10.25 16.69 -10.56
C GLU A 186 -10.34 15.37 -9.78
N TRP A 187 -10.33 15.44 -8.45
CA TRP A 187 -10.55 14.30 -7.57
C TRP A 187 -11.88 13.60 -7.86
N GLN A 188 -12.97 14.37 -7.94
CA GLN A 188 -14.29 13.85 -8.30
C GLN A 188 -14.30 13.25 -9.72
N ASP A 189 -13.71 13.94 -10.70
CA ASP A 189 -13.65 13.46 -12.08
C ASP A 189 -12.91 12.12 -12.19
N ILE A 190 -11.71 12.02 -11.62
CA ILE A 190 -10.92 10.79 -11.66
C ILE A 190 -11.67 9.65 -10.97
N LEU A 191 -12.14 9.86 -9.73
CA LEU A 191 -12.79 8.78 -8.98
C LEU A 191 -14.10 8.32 -9.58
N SER A 192 -14.86 9.21 -10.23
CA SER A 192 -16.08 8.81 -10.95
C SER A 192 -15.80 7.83 -12.10
N LYS A 193 -14.59 7.86 -12.67
CA LYS A 193 -14.17 7.01 -13.79
C LYS A 193 -13.38 5.78 -13.34
N THR A 194 -12.52 5.94 -12.35
CA THR A 194 -11.53 4.91 -11.99
C THR A 194 -11.87 4.18 -10.70
N ASN A 195 -12.71 4.78 -9.85
CA ASN A 195 -12.99 4.44 -8.44
C ASN A 195 -11.77 4.30 -7.52
N ARG A 196 -10.58 4.70 -7.96
CA ARG A 196 -9.33 4.51 -7.22
C ARG A 196 -8.23 5.51 -7.60
N LEU A 197 -7.25 5.65 -6.72
CA LEU A 197 -5.92 6.18 -7.02
C LEU A 197 -4.86 5.19 -6.55
N VAL A 198 -3.79 5.04 -7.34
CA VAL A 198 -2.68 4.14 -7.04
C VAL A 198 -1.36 4.89 -7.13
N PHE A 199 -0.61 4.91 -6.03
CA PHE A 199 0.73 5.49 -5.95
C PHE A 199 1.75 4.36 -5.89
N ASN A 200 2.84 4.48 -6.63
CA ASN A 200 4.02 3.64 -6.49
C ASN A 200 5.18 4.53 -6.09
N LEU A 201 5.74 4.28 -4.92
CA LEU A 201 6.62 5.21 -4.25
C LEU A 201 7.86 4.49 -3.74
N TYR A 202 8.93 5.24 -3.50
CA TYR A 202 10.09 4.74 -2.78
C TYR A 202 10.66 5.78 -1.82
N ASN A 203 11.29 5.29 -0.76
CA ASN A 203 12.09 6.09 0.16
C ASN A 203 13.16 5.22 0.82
N GLY A 204 14.43 5.51 0.52
CA GLY A 204 15.55 4.74 1.06
C GLY A 204 15.53 3.29 0.62
N ASP A 205 15.42 2.39 1.59
CA ASP A 205 15.48 0.94 1.45
C ASP A 205 14.11 0.29 1.20
N ALA A 206 13.05 1.07 0.98
CA ALA A 206 11.69 0.55 0.84
C ALA A 206 10.95 1.11 -0.38
N GLU A 207 10.20 0.22 -1.02
CA GLU A 207 9.09 0.53 -1.93
C GLU A 207 7.78 0.58 -1.14
N LEU A 208 6.88 1.45 -1.58
CA LEU A 208 5.53 1.61 -1.04
C LEU A 208 4.53 1.76 -2.19
N SER A 209 3.58 0.83 -2.27
CA SER A 209 2.36 1.02 -3.07
C SER A 209 1.22 1.46 -2.18
N ILE A 210 0.49 2.52 -2.56
CA ILE A 210 -0.72 2.98 -1.89
C ILE A 210 -1.88 2.88 -2.86
N SER A 211 -2.88 2.07 -2.55
CA SER A 211 -4.13 2.00 -3.30
C SER A 211 -5.25 2.59 -2.46
N LEU A 212 -5.73 3.77 -2.86
CA LEU A 212 -6.94 4.38 -2.32
C LEU A 212 -8.11 3.97 -3.20
N GLN A 213 -9.12 3.35 -2.63
CA GLN A 213 -10.28 2.85 -3.36
C GLN A 213 -11.58 3.36 -2.74
N GLN A 214 -12.47 3.89 -3.57
CA GLN A 214 -13.85 4.15 -3.19
C GLN A 214 -14.60 2.82 -3.13
N THR A 215 -14.99 2.39 -1.94
CA THR A 215 -15.67 1.11 -1.72
C THR A 215 -17.19 1.25 -1.63
N TYR A 216 -17.68 2.46 -1.37
CA TYR A 216 -19.11 2.78 -1.33
C TYR A 216 -19.36 4.23 -1.72
N GLN A 217 -20.48 4.49 -2.39
CA GLN A 217 -21.02 5.83 -2.63
C GLN A 217 -22.56 5.78 -2.77
N ASP A 218 -23.24 6.73 -2.14
CA ASP A 218 -24.62 7.14 -2.42
C ASP A 218 -24.73 8.68 -2.48
N ASP A 219 -25.95 9.22 -2.60
CA ASP A 219 -26.21 10.66 -2.70
C ASP A 219 -25.74 11.50 -1.49
N LYS A 220 -25.45 10.85 -0.35
CA LYS A 220 -25.16 11.50 0.94
C LYS A 220 -23.79 11.12 1.49
N LYS A 221 -23.29 9.93 1.20
CA LYS A 221 -22.10 9.39 1.84
C LYS A 221 -21.22 8.56 0.92
N GLU A 222 -19.94 8.59 1.21
CA GLU A 222 -18.88 7.86 0.52
C GLU A 222 -18.05 7.08 1.55
N GLN A 223 -17.38 6.02 1.10
CA GLN A 223 -16.40 5.26 1.88
C GLN A 223 -15.15 5.04 1.05
N TYR A 224 -13.99 5.21 1.69
CA TYR A 224 -12.70 5.00 1.07
C TYR A 224 -11.81 4.12 1.93
N MET A 225 -11.32 3.05 1.33
CA MET A 225 -10.34 2.14 1.93
C MET A 225 -8.98 2.39 1.31
N VAL A 226 -7.95 2.37 2.12
CA VAL A 226 -6.57 2.57 1.70
C VAL A 226 -5.75 1.33 2.05
N ARG A 227 -5.11 0.74 1.05
CA ARG A 227 -4.13 -0.32 1.23
C ARG A 227 -2.74 0.23 1.01
N TYR A 228 -1.88 0.10 2.00
CA TYR A 228 -0.44 0.36 1.89
C TYR A 228 0.27 -0.98 1.79
N SER A 229 1.16 -1.14 0.82
CA SER A 229 1.95 -2.34 0.62
C SER A 229 3.41 -1.94 0.59
N PHE A 230 4.11 -2.26 1.66
CA PHE A 230 5.53 -1.96 1.83
C PHE A 230 6.36 -3.20 1.54
N GLU A 231 7.42 -3.06 0.76
CA GLU A 231 8.43 -4.10 0.56
C GLU A 231 9.83 -3.49 0.66
N ASN A 232 10.74 -4.16 1.37
CA ASN A 232 12.13 -3.72 1.44
C ASN A 232 12.88 -4.09 0.14
N PHE A 233 13.67 -3.17 -0.41
CA PHE A 233 14.38 -3.35 -1.68
C PHE A 233 15.37 -4.51 -1.68
N LYS A 234 15.91 -4.90 -0.51
CA LYS A 234 16.66 -6.15 -0.38
C LYS A 234 15.86 -7.33 -0.91
N TYR A 235 14.58 -7.42 -0.52
CA TYR A 235 13.71 -8.53 -0.90
C TYR A 235 13.15 -8.34 -2.30
N ALA A 236 12.67 -7.14 -2.66
CA ALA A 236 12.17 -6.88 -3.99
C ALA A 236 13.23 -7.19 -5.07
N GLY A 237 14.49 -6.75 -4.86
CA GLY A 237 15.58 -7.02 -5.79
C GLY A 237 15.99 -8.50 -5.84
N ARG A 238 16.00 -9.21 -4.71
CA ARG A 238 16.27 -10.66 -4.68
C ARG A 238 15.13 -11.49 -5.26
N ASN A 239 13.89 -11.02 -5.17
CA ASN A 239 12.70 -11.70 -5.70
C ASN A 239 12.55 -11.49 -7.22
N ALA A 240 13.13 -10.42 -7.76
CA ALA A 240 13.21 -10.19 -9.20
C ALA A 240 14.15 -11.18 -9.92
N ILE A 241 15.03 -11.87 -9.18
CA ILE A 241 16.00 -12.82 -9.72
C ILE A 241 15.66 -14.22 -9.21
N SER A 242 15.55 -15.19 -10.12
CA SER A 242 15.31 -16.59 -9.75
C SER A 242 16.51 -17.22 -9.04
N ASP A 243 16.25 -18.14 -8.11
CA ASP A 243 17.26 -18.98 -7.44
C ASP A 243 18.36 -18.20 -6.68
N THR A 244 18.05 -16.98 -6.21
CA THR A 244 19.01 -16.15 -5.44
C THR A 244 19.47 -16.77 -4.13
N ASP A 245 18.73 -17.72 -3.58
CA ASP A 245 19.09 -18.51 -2.40
C ASP A 245 20.23 -19.52 -2.66
N LYS A 246 20.52 -19.83 -3.92
CA LYS A 246 21.56 -20.78 -4.34
C LYS A 246 22.83 -20.10 -4.87
N MET A 247 22.78 -18.78 -5.05
CA MET A 247 23.87 -18.00 -5.62
C MET A 247 24.87 -17.59 -4.54
N ASN A 248 26.16 -17.69 -4.84
CA ASN A 248 27.16 -16.93 -4.10
C ASN A 248 27.10 -15.44 -4.47
N SER A 249 27.84 -14.59 -3.75
CA SER A 249 27.80 -13.13 -3.94
C SER A 249 28.19 -12.66 -5.35
N GLU A 250 29.13 -13.35 -6.01
CA GLU A 250 29.55 -13.00 -7.36
C GLU A 250 28.48 -13.37 -8.39
N GLN A 251 27.90 -14.56 -8.27
CA GLN A 251 26.78 -15.02 -9.11
C GLN A 251 25.56 -14.10 -8.95
N LEU A 252 25.23 -13.71 -7.71
CA LEU A 252 24.13 -12.79 -7.44
C LEU A 252 24.36 -11.43 -8.10
N LYS A 253 25.58 -10.89 -8.02
CA LYS A 253 25.94 -9.63 -8.68
C LYS A 253 25.79 -9.71 -10.20
N GLN A 254 26.31 -10.76 -10.83
CA GLN A 254 26.19 -10.96 -12.28
C GLN A 254 24.73 -11.10 -12.72
N ALA A 255 23.92 -11.83 -11.95
CA ALA A 255 22.49 -11.99 -12.22
C ALA A 255 21.75 -10.65 -12.09
N PHE A 256 22.08 -9.86 -11.06
CA PHE A 256 21.51 -8.53 -10.85
C PHE A 256 21.86 -7.56 -11.98
N GLU A 257 23.12 -7.51 -12.40
CA GLU A 257 23.57 -6.67 -13.53
C GLU A 257 22.86 -7.07 -14.83
N THR A 258 22.67 -8.37 -15.05
CA THR A 258 21.91 -8.90 -16.20
C THR A 258 20.46 -8.45 -16.17
N GLU A 259 19.81 -8.56 -15.01
CA GLU A 259 18.41 -8.15 -14.82
C GLU A 259 18.24 -6.64 -15.04
N VAL A 260 19.15 -5.81 -14.53
CA VAL A 260 19.18 -4.37 -14.79
C VAL A 260 19.34 -4.07 -16.28
N ALA A 261 20.22 -4.78 -16.99
CA ALA A 261 20.40 -4.60 -18.43
C ALA A 261 19.14 -4.98 -19.24
N ASN A 262 18.47 -6.08 -18.87
CA ASN A 262 17.22 -6.50 -19.48
C ASN A 262 16.11 -5.48 -19.26
N ASN A 263 15.95 -5.00 -18.03
CA ASN A 263 14.97 -3.98 -17.68
C ASN A 263 15.18 -2.66 -18.43
N LYS A 264 16.43 -2.20 -18.60
CA LYS A 264 16.75 -1.03 -19.43
C LYS A 264 16.32 -1.21 -20.90
N LYS A 265 16.49 -2.40 -21.46
CA LYS A 265 16.05 -2.71 -22.83
C LYS A 265 14.53 -2.70 -22.96
N ALA A 266 13.83 -3.29 -21.99
CA ALA A 266 12.37 -3.28 -21.92
C ALA A 266 11.83 -1.85 -21.80
N ARG A 267 12.37 -1.06 -20.87
CA ARG A 267 12.00 0.35 -20.68
C ARG A 267 12.16 1.17 -21.95
N LYS A 268 13.28 1.03 -22.67
CA LYS A 268 13.47 1.77 -23.93
C LYS A 268 12.36 1.47 -24.96
N THR A 269 11.87 0.23 -24.97
CA THR A 269 10.75 -0.16 -25.84
C THR A 269 9.47 0.51 -25.39
N GLU A 270 9.19 0.49 -24.09
CA GLU A 270 8.01 1.10 -23.50
C GLU A 270 7.99 2.63 -23.67
N GLU A 271 9.11 3.32 -23.43
CA GLU A 271 9.22 4.76 -23.63
C GLU A 271 8.96 5.16 -25.09
N ASN A 272 9.41 4.36 -26.06
CA ASN A 272 9.12 4.60 -27.47
C ASN A 272 7.64 4.40 -27.81
N ASN A 273 6.96 3.47 -27.14
CA ASN A 273 5.52 3.26 -27.32
C ASN A 273 4.74 4.44 -26.72
N MET A 274 5.08 4.85 -25.50
CA MET A 274 4.47 5.98 -24.82
C MET A 274 4.65 7.30 -25.58
N LYS A 275 5.83 7.55 -26.17
CA LYS A 275 6.04 8.69 -27.06
C LYS A 275 5.09 8.70 -28.27
N LYS A 276 4.78 7.53 -28.86
CA LYS A 276 3.81 7.42 -29.98
C LYS A 276 2.37 7.68 -29.54
N GLU A 277 2.05 7.40 -28.29
CA GLU A 277 0.75 7.70 -27.67
C GLU A 277 0.66 9.15 -27.15
N GLY A 278 1.67 9.97 -27.45
CA GLY A 278 1.71 11.39 -27.10
C GLY A 278 2.02 11.64 -25.63
N TYR A 279 2.72 10.73 -24.96
CA TYR A 279 3.31 10.97 -23.64
C TYR A 279 4.73 11.54 -23.76
N HIS A 280 5.10 12.33 -22.79
CA HIS A 280 6.43 12.84 -22.58
C HIS A 280 7.19 11.92 -21.62
N ILE A 281 8.50 11.81 -21.82
CA ILE A 281 9.37 10.98 -20.98
C ILE A 281 10.26 11.89 -20.15
N ASP A 282 10.26 11.68 -18.84
CA ASP A 282 11.18 12.33 -17.91
C ASP A 282 12.57 11.69 -18.04
N GLU A 283 13.39 12.29 -18.91
CA GLU A 283 14.79 11.88 -19.09
C GLU A 283 15.68 12.25 -17.88
N SER A 284 15.18 13.08 -16.96
CA SER A 284 15.88 13.48 -15.73
C SER A 284 15.67 12.54 -14.55
N TYR A 285 14.66 11.65 -14.61
CA TYR A 285 14.43 10.66 -13.57
C TYR A 285 15.59 9.66 -13.46
N ILE A 286 16.07 9.48 -12.22
CA ILE A 286 17.12 8.55 -11.84
C ILE A 286 16.49 7.43 -10.99
N ASP A 287 16.65 6.18 -11.42
CA ASP A 287 16.22 5.02 -10.63
C ASP A 287 16.95 4.97 -9.28
N PRO A 288 16.29 4.53 -8.19
CA PRO A 288 17.00 4.26 -6.95
C PRO A 288 18.09 3.20 -7.17
N ASP A 289 19.28 3.43 -6.61
CA ASP A 289 20.32 2.41 -6.55
C ASP A 289 19.97 1.40 -5.46
N ILE A 290 19.43 0.25 -5.86
CA ILE A 290 18.97 -0.79 -4.94
C ILE A 290 20.05 -1.83 -4.62
N TRP A 291 21.16 -1.86 -5.38
CA TRP A 291 22.22 -2.86 -5.19
C TRP A 291 22.80 -2.89 -3.76
N PRO A 292 23.04 -1.75 -3.09
CA PRO A 292 23.51 -1.74 -1.70
C PRO A 292 22.63 -2.50 -0.71
N TYR A 293 21.33 -2.64 -1.02
CA TYR A 293 20.35 -3.34 -0.20
C TYR A 293 20.23 -4.83 -0.57
N VAL A 294 20.50 -5.20 -1.82
CA VAL A 294 20.32 -6.56 -2.34
C VAL A 294 21.42 -7.52 -1.89
N GLN A 295 22.64 -7.03 -1.67
CA GLN A 295 23.83 -7.84 -1.33
C GLN A 295 23.68 -8.70 -0.07
#